data_AF-A0A1Q6F7A4-F1
#
_entry.id   AF-A0A1Q6F7A4-F1
#
_cell.length_a   1.000
_cell.length_b   1.000
_cell.length_c   1.000
_cell.angle_alpha   90.00
_cell.angle_beta   90.00
_cell.angle_gamma   90.00
#
_symmetry.space_group_name_H-M   'P 1'
#
loop_
_entity.id
_entity.type
_entity.pdbx_description
1 polymer ?
#
loop_
_entity_poly.entity_id
_entity_poly.type
_entity_poly.pdbx_seq_one_letter_code
_entity_poly.pdbx_strand_id
1 'polypeptide(L)'
;MRNLLVFFVCLAGIYSSYAQQRIDALEFVKNAPWDLTESEIDEKYKENSFELADSLKVSLAASSGGNLNFANKFLDEFCIGKYNGFTLYTINEETRKPDMFFTYIHPEQIANTDETELLRYMDSLLYVRLGEPDHKQDDYSDDNGNFVMRLWAKGTDLTVVITASLMKIVESPETPLMYFVSVAKADDGSNDFRNARWGDSMSQIVEKEGRKNEWTGQILNPNVYSFSSSVANKLCDVLYFFTSDDKLVRAKYYFTNISVDGCISDYKELVSLLSEKYGVPGESVHWSDPSYARYRTEEGYEVYSGHLSYWAYWSPSFRTEIVISLRGEDGLINLAIEYSSCMHEQEAKEDRLRGL
;
A
#
# COMPACT_ATOMS: atom_id res chain seq x y z
N MET A 1 -9.07 -14.77 6.89
CA MET A 1 -7.96 -14.85 7.86
C MET A 1 -7.67 -16.25 8.41
N ARG A 2 -8.69 -17.07 8.77
CA ARG A 2 -8.50 -18.50 9.14
C ARG A 2 -7.68 -19.33 8.13
N ASN A 3 -7.70 -18.97 6.85
CA ASN A 3 -6.96 -19.67 5.79
C ASN A 3 -5.47 -19.29 5.68
N LEU A 4 -5.05 -18.14 6.21
CA LEU A 4 -3.63 -17.73 6.24
C LEU A 4 -2.84 -18.56 7.28
N LEU A 5 -3.53 -19.04 8.31
CA LEU A 5 -2.94 -19.91 9.34
C LEU A 5 -2.79 -21.35 8.83
N VAL A 6 -3.75 -21.83 8.03
CA VAL A 6 -3.62 -23.10 7.29
C VAL A 6 -2.47 -23.03 6.28
N PHE A 7 -2.23 -21.85 5.69
CA PHE A 7 -1.10 -21.61 4.77
C PHE A 7 0.27 -21.91 5.40
N PHE A 8 0.53 -21.46 6.63
CA PHE A 8 1.81 -21.72 7.30
C PHE A 8 1.93 -23.14 7.88
N VAL A 9 0.83 -23.74 8.34
CA VAL A 9 0.84 -25.12 8.86
C VAL A 9 1.05 -26.17 7.74
N CYS A 10 0.59 -25.91 6.51
CA CYS A 10 0.77 -26.84 5.39
C CYS A 10 2.19 -26.84 4.80
N LEU A 11 2.94 -25.73 4.87
CA LEU A 11 4.32 -25.65 4.39
C LEU A 11 5.32 -26.44 5.25
N ALA A 12 5.00 -26.65 6.54
CA ALA A 12 5.81 -27.45 7.46
C ALA A 12 5.89 -28.95 7.13
N GLY A 13 5.12 -29.44 6.14
CA GLY A 13 5.02 -30.85 5.79
C GLY A 13 6.00 -31.36 4.74
N ILE A 14 6.79 -30.49 4.09
CA ILE A 14 7.66 -30.86 2.97
C ILE A 14 9.13 -30.58 3.36
N TYR A 15 9.65 -31.31 4.35
CA TYR A 15 11.07 -31.29 4.65
C TYR A 15 11.73 -32.54 4.05
N SER A 16 12.45 -32.38 2.94
CA SER A 16 13.54 -33.28 2.58
C SER A 16 14.87 -32.60 2.90
N SER A 17 15.66 -33.29 3.72
CA SER A 17 17.00 -32.88 4.11
C SER A 17 17.94 -32.92 2.91
N TYR A 18 18.21 -31.79 2.28
CA TYR A 18 19.42 -31.61 1.48
C TYR A 18 20.11 -30.32 1.86
N ALA A 19 21.43 -30.41 2.04
CA ALA A 19 22.31 -29.26 2.19
C ALA A 19 22.45 -28.58 0.82
N GLN A 20 21.39 -27.90 0.39
CA GLN A 20 21.38 -27.10 -0.82
C GLN A 20 21.81 -25.66 -0.48
N GLN A 21 22.39 -24.98 -1.46
CA GLN A 21 22.97 -23.65 -1.29
C GLN A 21 21.84 -22.63 -1.04
N ARG A 22 21.63 -22.26 0.23
CA ARG A 22 20.57 -21.33 0.64
C ARG A 22 20.70 -19.98 -0.06
N ILE A 23 19.58 -19.43 -0.50
CA ILE A 23 19.53 -18.12 -1.16
C ILE A 23 19.34 -17.05 -0.07
N ASP A 24 20.35 -16.20 0.12
CA ASP A 24 20.23 -15.05 1.03
C ASP A 24 19.23 -14.04 0.43
N ALA A 25 18.13 -13.80 1.13
CA ALA A 25 17.09 -12.86 0.72
C ALA A 25 17.66 -11.46 0.46
N LEU A 26 18.63 -11.02 1.26
CA LEU A 26 19.24 -9.69 1.14
C LEU A 26 20.18 -9.57 -0.06
N GLU A 27 20.72 -10.69 -0.54
CA GLU A 27 21.45 -10.75 -1.81
C GLU A 27 20.47 -10.84 -2.99
N PHE A 28 19.41 -11.63 -2.84
CA PHE A 28 18.34 -11.74 -3.82
C PHE A 28 17.69 -10.39 -4.10
N VAL A 29 17.42 -9.57 -3.08
CA VAL A 29 16.89 -8.20 -3.21
C VAL A 29 17.68 -7.38 -4.23
N LYS A 30 19.02 -7.50 -4.22
CA LYS A 30 19.90 -6.72 -5.11
C LYS A 30 19.93 -7.24 -6.54
N ASN A 31 19.65 -8.53 -6.72
CA ASN A 31 19.74 -9.26 -7.99
C ASN A 31 18.38 -9.81 -8.42
N ALA A 32 17.29 -9.19 -7.94
CA ALA A 32 15.95 -9.67 -8.18
C ALA A 32 15.69 -9.71 -9.70
N PRO A 33 15.09 -10.80 -10.22
CA PRO A 33 15.00 -11.06 -11.65
C PRO A 33 13.87 -10.27 -12.32
N TRP A 34 13.89 -8.94 -12.20
CA TRP A 34 12.83 -8.03 -12.68
C TRP A 34 12.53 -8.16 -14.18
N ASP A 35 13.55 -8.49 -14.97
CA ASP A 35 13.43 -8.56 -16.42
C ASP A 35 12.95 -9.93 -16.94
N LEU A 36 12.92 -10.94 -16.07
CA LEU A 36 12.48 -12.29 -16.42
C LEU A 36 10.95 -12.39 -16.30
N THR A 37 10.35 -13.14 -17.22
CA THR A 37 8.95 -13.55 -17.13
C THR A 37 8.76 -14.64 -16.07
N GLU A 38 7.52 -14.86 -15.62
CA GLU A 38 7.17 -15.95 -14.68
C GLU A 38 7.74 -17.30 -15.14
N SER A 39 7.60 -17.65 -16.43
CA SER A 39 8.12 -18.93 -16.95
C SER A 39 9.64 -19.02 -16.94
N GLU A 40 10.36 -17.91 -17.10
CA GLU A 40 11.83 -17.88 -17.03
C GLU A 40 12.32 -17.96 -15.58
N ILE A 41 11.59 -17.35 -14.63
CA ILE A 41 11.85 -17.48 -13.19
C ILE A 41 11.62 -18.93 -12.76
N ASP A 42 10.52 -19.53 -13.20
CA ASP A 42 10.20 -20.93 -12.95
C ASP A 42 11.30 -21.88 -13.44
N GLU A 43 11.86 -21.66 -14.64
CA GLU A 43 12.97 -22.48 -15.14
C GLU A 43 14.26 -22.21 -14.36
N LYS A 44 14.56 -20.94 -14.05
CA LYS A 44 15.76 -20.54 -13.31
C LYS A 44 15.79 -21.14 -11.90
N TYR A 45 14.63 -21.26 -11.25
CA TYR A 45 14.50 -21.75 -9.88
C TYR A 45 13.74 -23.08 -9.82
N LYS A 46 13.74 -23.89 -10.89
CA LYS A 46 12.93 -25.12 -10.95
C LYS A 46 13.18 -26.10 -9.82
N GLU A 47 14.43 -26.25 -9.40
CA GLU A 47 14.84 -27.13 -8.28
C GLU A 47 14.43 -26.57 -6.91
N ASN A 48 14.07 -25.28 -6.87
CA ASN A 48 13.70 -24.51 -5.69
C ASN A 48 12.23 -24.07 -5.73
N SER A 49 11.42 -24.58 -6.65
CA SER A 49 10.06 -24.08 -6.86
C SER A 49 9.00 -25.14 -6.59
N PHE A 50 7.90 -24.73 -5.96
CA PHE A 50 6.76 -25.60 -5.69
C PHE A 50 5.46 -24.89 -6.06
N GLU A 51 4.51 -25.63 -6.64
CA GLU A 51 3.19 -25.10 -6.96
C GLU A 51 2.38 -24.82 -5.69
N LEU A 52 1.76 -23.64 -5.64
CA LEU A 52 0.75 -23.38 -4.61
C LEU A 52 -0.51 -24.18 -4.90
N ALA A 53 -1.04 -24.85 -3.88
CA ALA A 53 -2.40 -25.38 -3.94
C ALA A 53 -3.41 -24.24 -4.21
N ASP A 54 -4.44 -24.52 -5.01
CA ASP A 54 -5.44 -23.52 -5.39
C ASP A 54 -6.13 -22.86 -4.18
N SER A 55 -6.32 -23.61 -3.10
CA SER A 55 -6.86 -23.10 -1.83
C SER A 55 -5.98 -22.01 -1.20
N LEU A 56 -4.66 -22.11 -1.38
CA LEU A 56 -3.68 -21.15 -0.88
C LEU A 56 -3.66 -19.90 -1.76
N LYS A 57 -3.75 -20.06 -3.09
CA LYS A 57 -3.86 -18.93 -4.03
C LYS A 57 -5.07 -18.06 -3.72
N VAL A 58 -6.25 -18.68 -3.54
CA VAL A 58 -7.48 -17.97 -3.15
C VAL A 58 -7.32 -17.23 -1.83
N SER A 59 -6.58 -17.80 -0.89
CA SER A 59 -6.39 -17.21 0.43
C SER A 59 -5.42 -16.02 0.43
N LEU A 60 -4.34 -16.09 -0.35
CA LEU A 60 -3.39 -14.98 -0.56
C LEU A 60 -4.04 -13.82 -1.34
N ALA A 61 -4.84 -14.13 -2.36
CA ALA A 61 -5.63 -13.14 -3.07
C ALA A 61 -6.61 -12.44 -2.11
N ALA A 62 -7.32 -13.20 -1.26
CA ALA A 62 -8.24 -12.62 -0.29
C ALA A 62 -7.53 -11.75 0.78
N SER A 63 -6.33 -12.14 1.23
CA SER A 63 -5.59 -11.36 2.25
C SER A 63 -4.96 -10.08 1.69
N SER A 64 -4.79 -9.97 0.38
CA SER A 64 -4.33 -8.75 -0.28
C SER A 64 -5.48 -7.85 -0.76
N GLY A 65 -6.72 -8.14 -0.33
CA GLY A 65 -7.91 -7.42 -0.81
C GLY A 65 -8.24 -7.67 -2.29
N GLY A 66 -7.63 -8.69 -2.90
CA GLY A 66 -7.72 -9.00 -4.33
C GLY A 66 -6.73 -8.23 -5.20
N ASN A 67 -5.87 -7.40 -4.61
CA ASN A 67 -5.08 -6.41 -5.37
C ASN A 67 -3.73 -6.91 -5.85
N LEU A 68 -3.29 -8.07 -5.35
CA LEU A 68 -2.01 -8.66 -5.72
C LEU A 68 -2.22 -9.93 -6.54
N ASN A 69 -1.69 -9.93 -7.76
CA ASN A 69 -1.68 -11.11 -8.62
C ASN A 69 -0.40 -11.93 -8.33
N PHE A 70 -0.52 -12.98 -7.53
CA PHE A 70 0.62 -13.84 -7.17
C PHE A 70 0.97 -14.83 -8.29
N ALA A 71 2.26 -15.11 -8.42
CA ALA A 71 2.75 -16.19 -9.27
C ALA A 71 2.23 -17.56 -8.82
N ASN A 72 2.22 -18.52 -9.74
CA ASN A 72 1.69 -19.85 -9.47
C ASN A 72 2.57 -20.70 -8.55
N LYS A 73 3.86 -20.39 -8.50
CA LYS A 73 4.86 -21.10 -7.70
C LYS A 73 5.49 -20.17 -6.66
N PHE A 74 5.88 -20.77 -5.55
CA PHE A 74 6.77 -20.12 -4.58
C PHE A 74 8.17 -20.68 -4.72
N LEU A 75 9.16 -19.88 -4.30
CA LEU A 75 10.56 -20.24 -4.29
C LEU A 75 10.97 -20.59 -2.86
N ASP A 76 11.46 -21.79 -2.64
CA ASP A 76 11.92 -22.28 -1.34
C ASP A 76 13.45 -22.11 -1.19
N GLU A 77 13.97 -22.47 -0.01
CA GLU A 77 15.39 -22.42 0.36
C GLU A 77 15.96 -21.00 0.48
N PHE A 78 15.11 -20.02 0.73
CA PHE A 78 15.53 -18.68 1.08
C PHE A 78 15.89 -18.58 2.56
N CYS A 79 16.74 -17.62 2.92
CA CYS A 79 17.01 -17.32 4.31
C CYS A 79 17.14 -15.81 4.57
N ILE A 80 16.74 -15.41 5.77
CA ILE A 80 16.99 -14.07 6.32
C ILE A 80 17.85 -14.26 7.57
N GLY A 81 19.14 -13.97 7.44
CA GLY A 81 20.11 -14.28 8.48
C GLY A 81 20.15 -15.78 8.78
N LYS A 82 19.96 -16.14 10.06
CA LYS A 82 19.96 -17.55 10.50
C LYS A 82 18.66 -18.31 10.21
N TYR A 83 17.59 -17.61 9.81
CA TYR A 83 16.25 -18.18 9.69
C TYR A 83 15.96 -18.61 8.25
N ASN A 84 15.45 -19.82 8.09
CA ASN A 84 14.99 -20.31 6.79
C ASN A 84 13.64 -19.70 6.42
N GLY A 85 13.33 -19.72 5.14
CA GLY A 85 12.15 -19.08 4.60
C GLY A 85 11.88 -19.44 3.16
N PHE A 86 10.82 -18.85 2.63
CA PHE A 86 10.40 -18.99 1.24
C PHE A 86 10.06 -17.61 0.67
N THR A 87 10.13 -17.48 -0.65
CA THR A 87 9.81 -16.28 -1.39
C THR A 87 8.59 -16.49 -2.28
N LEU A 88 7.62 -15.60 -2.15
CA LEU A 88 6.51 -15.41 -3.08
C LEU A 88 6.79 -14.19 -3.95
N TYR A 89 6.14 -14.10 -5.11
CA TYR A 89 6.21 -12.89 -5.93
C TYR A 89 4.90 -12.63 -6.66
N THR A 90 4.66 -11.36 -6.95
CA THR A 90 3.53 -10.91 -7.76
C THR A 90 3.97 -10.68 -9.18
N ILE A 91 3.04 -10.82 -10.10
CA ILE A 91 3.25 -10.68 -11.54
C ILE A 91 2.35 -9.60 -12.10
N ASN A 92 2.92 -8.80 -13.00
CA ASN A 92 2.16 -7.91 -13.85
C ASN A 92 1.33 -8.74 -14.84
N GLU A 93 0.04 -8.44 -14.99
CA GLU A 93 -0.82 -9.19 -15.91
C GLU A 93 -0.43 -9.02 -17.38
N GLU A 94 -0.02 -7.82 -17.77
CA GLU A 94 0.30 -7.50 -19.16
C GLU A 94 1.68 -8.04 -19.56
N THR A 95 2.70 -7.81 -18.73
CA THR A 95 4.08 -8.16 -19.07
C THR A 95 4.49 -9.55 -18.59
N ARG A 96 3.73 -10.16 -17.66
CA ARG A 96 4.07 -11.42 -16.97
C ARG A 96 5.43 -11.38 -16.25
N LYS A 97 5.92 -10.18 -15.94
CA LYS A 97 7.16 -9.94 -15.17
C LYS A 97 6.83 -9.67 -13.71
N PRO A 98 7.77 -9.91 -12.78
CA PRO A 98 7.54 -9.67 -11.37
C PRO A 98 7.52 -8.18 -11.03
N ASP A 99 6.57 -7.79 -10.18
CA ASP A 99 6.47 -6.40 -9.67
C ASP A 99 6.86 -6.31 -8.19
N MET A 100 6.75 -7.42 -7.45
CA MET A 100 7.13 -7.51 -6.05
C MET A 100 7.55 -8.93 -5.66
N PHE A 101 8.50 -9.04 -4.74
CA PHE A 101 8.91 -10.27 -4.07
C PHE A 101 8.66 -10.14 -2.56
N PHE A 102 8.28 -11.23 -1.92
CA PHE A 102 8.06 -11.33 -0.48
C PHE A 102 8.79 -12.54 0.06
N THR A 103 9.83 -12.33 0.86
CA THR A 103 10.54 -13.42 1.54
C THR A 103 10.08 -13.52 2.99
N TYR A 104 9.45 -14.63 3.34
CA TYR A 104 8.93 -14.93 4.68
C TYR A 104 9.88 -15.83 5.44
N ILE A 105 10.05 -15.59 6.73
CA ILE A 105 10.62 -16.58 7.65
C ILE A 105 9.56 -17.62 7.98
N HIS A 106 9.94 -18.91 8.03
CA HIS A 106 9.00 -19.93 8.51
C HIS A 106 8.60 -19.65 9.97
N PRO A 107 7.30 -19.45 10.28
CA PRO A 107 6.85 -18.98 11.59
C PRO A 107 7.26 -19.90 12.75
N GLU A 108 7.37 -21.20 12.53
CA GLU A 108 7.78 -22.17 13.55
C GLU A 108 9.18 -21.88 14.12
N GLN A 109 10.05 -21.21 13.35
CA GLN A 109 11.39 -20.84 13.82
C GLN A 109 11.37 -19.61 14.73
N ILE A 110 10.30 -18.82 14.69
CA ILE A 110 10.16 -17.57 15.47
C ILE A 110 8.99 -17.59 16.46
N ALA A 111 8.20 -18.67 16.49
CA ALA A 111 7.00 -18.80 17.31
C ALA A 111 7.23 -18.51 18.81
N ASN A 112 8.42 -18.83 19.34
CA ASN A 112 8.79 -18.61 20.74
C ASN A 112 9.84 -17.52 20.93
N THR A 113 10.11 -16.71 19.90
CA THR A 113 11.10 -15.61 19.99
C THR A 113 10.41 -14.35 20.50
N ASP A 114 11.09 -13.61 21.39
CA ASP A 114 10.62 -12.30 21.82
C ASP A 114 10.61 -11.30 20.63
N GLU A 115 9.53 -10.53 20.50
CA GLU A 115 9.34 -9.56 19.40
C GLU A 115 10.49 -8.54 19.34
N THR A 116 10.93 -8.04 20.51
CA THR A 116 11.99 -7.03 20.60
C THR A 116 13.35 -7.63 20.26
N GLU A 117 13.62 -8.86 20.69
CA GLU A 117 14.85 -9.59 20.34
C GLU A 117 14.92 -9.85 18.83
N LEU A 118 13.83 -10.33 18.23
CA LEU A 118 13.76 -10.61 16.80
C LEU A 118 13.99 -9.33 15.99
N LEU A 119 13.32 -8.23 16.34
CA LEU A 119 13.48 -6.94 15.66
C LEU A 119 14.92 -6.43 15.75
N ARG A 120 15.55 -6.47 16.93
CA ARG A 120 16.95 -6.04 17.09
C ARG A 120 17.89 -6.87 16.24
N TYR A 121 17.69 -8.18 16.19
CA TYR A 121 18.49 -9.05 15.34
C TYR A 121 18.30 -8.70 13.86
N MET A 122 17.07 -8.53 13.41
CA MET A 122 16.76 -8.20 12.03
C MET A 122 17.27 -6.82 11.61
N ASP A 123 17.07 -5.79 12.45
CA ASP A 123 17.62 -4.45 12.24
C ASP A 123 19.16 -4.51 12.13
N SER A 124 19.82 -5.30 12.97
CA SER A 124 21.29 -5.45 12.90
C SER A 124 21.78 -6.03 11.56
N LEU A 125 21.01 -6.96 10.97
CA LEU A 125 21.34 -7.54 9.66
C LEU A 125 21.06 -6.56 8.53
N LEU A 126 19.87 -5.95 8.54
CA LEU A 126 19.41 -5.05 7.49
C LEU A 126 20.26 -3.78 7.45
N TYR A 127 20.61 -3.20 8.60
CA TYR A 127 21.31 -1.92 8.65
C TYR A 127 22.75 -2.06 8.16
N VAL A 128 23.40 -3.19 8.46
CA VAL A 128 24.72 -3.51 7.92
C VAL A 128 24.69 -3.60 6.39
N ARG A 129 23.58 -4.09 5.81
CA ARG A 129 23.50 -4.37 4.37
C ARG A 129 22.91 -3.24 3.53
N LEU A 130 21.99 -2.47 4.10
CA LEU A 130 21.17 -1.45 3.44
C LEU A 130 21.39 -0.04 4.02
N GLY A 131 22.10 0.10 5.14
CA GLY A 131 22.18 1.33 5.91
C GLY A 131 20.94 1.58 6.77
N GLU A 132 20.85 2.75 7.39
CA GLU A 132 19.64 3.18 8.08
C GLU A 132 18.45 3.25 7.10
N PRO A 133 17.23 2.86 7.52
CA PRO A 133 16.03 3.02 6.72
C PRO A 133 15.63 4.49 6.57
N ASP A 134 15.01 4.78 5.43
CA ASP A 134 14.49 6.11 5.12
C ASP A 134 13.21 6.40 5.94
N HIS A 135 12.47 5.34 6.33
CA HIS A 135 11.34 5.45 7.24
C HIS A 135 11.30 4.30 8.26
N LYS A 136 10.94 4.62 9.51
CA LYS A 136 10.75 3.66 10.62
C LYS A 136 9.38 3.87 11.23
N GLN A 137 8.65 2.77 11.43
CA GLN A 137 7.37 2.77 12.12
C GLN A 137 7.35 1.59 13.10
N ASP A 138 7.29 1.89 14.40
CA ASP A 138 7.33 0.87 15.46
C ASP A 138 5.94 0.54 16.04
N ASP A 139 4.99 1.45 15.90
CA ASP A 139 3.64 1.32 16.45
C ASP A 139 2.59 1.58 15.36
N TYR A 140 2.41 0.62 14.44
CA TYR A 140 1.31 0.62 13.48
C TYR A 140 0.35 -0.52 13.81
N SER A 141 -0.94 -0.23 13.85
CA SER A 141 -1.98 -1.23 14.04
C SER A 141 -3.12 -0.98 13.06
N ASP A 142 -3.50 -2.00 12.30
CA ASP A 142 -4.71 -2.01 11.48
C ASP A 142 -5.62 -3.19 11.90
N ASP A 143 -6.70 -3.41 11.15
CA ASP A 143 -7.62 -4.54 11.38
C ASP A 143 -6.95 -5.92 11.24
N ASN A 144 -5.75 -6.00 10.65
CA ASN A 144 -4.97 -7.22 10.42
C ASN A 144 -3.92 -7.50 11.50
N GLY A 145 -3.61 -6.53 12.38
CA GLY A 145 -2.75 -6.74 13.55
C GLY A 145 -1.81 -5.57 13.87
N ASN A 146 -0.83 -5.84 14.72
CA ASN A 146 0.25 -4.89 15.04
C ASN A 146 1.45 -5.14 14.12
N PHE A 147 2.03 -4.06 13.61
CA PHE A 147 3.13 -4.06 12.67
C PHE A 147 4.27 -3.16 13.13
N VAL A 148 5.47 -3.67 12.91
CA VAL A 148 6.68 -2.86 12.83
C VAL A 148 7.12 -2.82 11.39
N MET A 149 7.37 -1.64 10.84
CA MET A 149 7.84 -1.45 9.46
C MET A 149 9.19 -0.73 9.45
N ARG A 150 10.07 -1.21 8.57
CA ARG A 150 11.26 -0.48 8.11
C ARG A 150 11.18 -0.35 6.61
N LEU A 151 11.52 0.81 6.08
CA LEU A 151 11.44 1.08 4.65
C LEU A 151 12.72 1.71 4.13
N TRP A 152 13.24 1.14 3.04
CA TRP A 152 14.37 1.67 2.29
C TRP A 152 13.96 1.91 0.84
N ALA A 153 14.25 3.09 0.30
CA ALA A 153 14.23 3.39 -1.12
C ALA A 153 15.66 3.38 -1.66
N LYS A 154 16.03 2.38 -2.46
CA LYS A 154 17.40 2.23 -3.00
C LYS A 154 17.41 2.21 -4.52
N GLY A 155 18.38 2.89 -5.14
CA GLY A 155 18.65 2.83 -6.58
C GLY A 155 18.80 4.21 -7.23
N THR A 156 19.55 4.28 -8.34
CA THR A 156 19.63 5.47 -9.21
C THR A 156 18.77 5.33 -10.47
N ASP A 157 18.58 4.09 -10.96
CA ASP A 157 17.85 3.80 -12.22
C ASP A 157 16.57 2.96 -11.99
N LEU A 158 16.55 2.17 -10.91
CA LEU A 158 15.40 1.37 -10.47
C LEU A 158 15.27 1.61 -8.98
N THR A 159 14.37 2.50 -8.58
CA THR A 159 14.06 2.65 -7.15
C THR A 159 13.42 1.34 -6.70
N VAL A 160 14.01 0.68 -5.71
CA VAL A 160 13.51 -0.52 -5.08
C VAL A 160 13.07 -0.14 -3.68
N VAL A 161 11.83 -0.45 -3.32
CA VAL A 161 11.35 -0.33 -1.95
C VAL A 161 11.53 -1.67 -1.26
N ILE A 162 12.29 -1.66 -0.18
CA ILE A 162 12.45 -2.80 0.70
C ILE A 162 11.63 -2.51 1.94
N THR A 163 10.64 -3.35 2.25
CA THR A 163 9.97 -3.30 3.56
C THR A 163 10.38 -4.49 4.39
N ALA A 164 10.62 -4.27 5.68
CA ALA A 164 10.72 -5.33 6.66
C ALA A 164 9.57 -5.19 7.64
N SER A 165 8.80 -6.27 7.81
CA SER A 165 7.58 -6.24 8.60
C SER A 165 7.53 -7.37 9.61
N LEU A 166 7.27 -7.03 10.87
CA LEU A 166 6.88 -7.98 11.92
C LEU A 166 5.39 -7.84 12.18
N MET A 167 4.61 -8.91 12.05
CA MET A 167 3.17 -8.92 12.25
C MET A 167 2.79 -9.91 13.37
N LYS A 168 1.86 -9.49 14.24
CA LYS A 168 1.17 -10.36 15.20
C LYS A 168 -0.28 -10.57 14.79
N ILE A 169 -0.63 -11.79 14.38
CA ILE A 169 -1.99 -12.11 13.94
C ILE A 169 -2.88 -12.32 15.19
N VAL A 170 -3.88 -11.44 15.36
CA VAL A 170 -4.69 -11.33 16.59
C VAL A 170 -5.79 -12.40 16.71
N GLU A 171 -6.20 -13.03 15.61
CA GLU A 171 -7.36 -13.95 15.59
C GLU A 171 -7.08 -15.42 16.02
N SER A 172 -5.88 -15.75 16.53
CA SER A 172 -5.50 -17.13 16.89
C SER A 172 -5.27 -17.29 18.40
N PRO A 173 -5.68 -18.42 19.02
CA PRO A 173 -5.31 -18.75 20.40
C PRO A 173 -3.79 -18.90 20.59
N GLU A 174 -3.07 -19.19 19.50
CA GLU A 174 -1.61 -19.12 19.40
C GLU A 174 -1.28 -18.01 18.40
N THR A 175 -1.12 -16.77 18.84
CA THR A 175 -0.81 -15.63 17.96
C THR A 175 0.58 -15.83 17.34
N PRO A 176 0.72 -16.31 16.09
CA PRO A 176 2.03 -16.58 15.54
C PRO A 176 2.67 -15.24 15.10
N LEU A 177 3.94 -15.06 15.47
CA LEU A 177 4.78 -14.00 14.90
C LEU A 177 5.06 -14.33 13.43
N MET A 178 4.93 -13.33 12.57
CA MET A 178 5.37 -13.42 11.18
C MET A 178 6.36 -12.32 10.88
N TYR A 179 7.49 -12.69 10.28
CA TYR A 179 8.47 -11.74 9.79
C TYR A 179 8.70 -11.95 8.30
N PHE A 180 8.68 -10.87 7.53
CA PHE A 180 8.99 -10.91 6.10
C PHE A 180 9.72 -9.67 5.64
N VAL A 181 10.49 -9.84 4.55
CA VAL A 181 11.08 -8.76 3.78
C VAL A 181 10.39 -8.74 2.43
N SER A 182 9.80 -7.61 2.05
CA SER A 182 9.31 -7.40 0.70
C SER A 182 10.29 -6.54 -0.09
N VAL A 183 10.33 -6.76 -1.39
CA VAL A 183 11.10 -5.99 -2.35
C VAL A 183 10.20 -5.67 -3.50
N ALA A 184 10.01 -4.40 -3.78
CA ALA A 184 9.11 -3.96 -4.82
C ALA A 184 9.80 -3.00 -5.77
N LYS A 185 9.48 -3.12 -7.05
CA LYS A 185 9.93 -2.17 -8.06
C LYS A 185 9.16 -0.87 -7.87
N ALA A 186 9.83 0.16 -7.35
CA ALA A 186 9.23 1.46 -7.07
C ALA A 186 9.06 2.35 -8.29
N ASP A 187 9.51 1.93 -9.46
CA ASP A 187 9.12 2.51 -10.75
C ASP A 187 8.90 1.39 -11.78
N ASP A 188 7.66 0.94 -11.89
CA ASP A 188 7.15 0.06 -12.96
C ASP A 188 6.88 0.84 -14.26
N GLY A 189 7.15 2.14 -14.27
CA GLY A 189 6.86 3.03 -15.38
C GLY A 189 5.41 3.55 -15.38
N SER A 190 4.56 3.09 -14.47
CA SER A 190 3.18 3.55 -14.38
C SER A 190 3.09 4.90 -13.69
N ASN A 191 1.98 5.61 -13.94
CA ASN A 191 1.70 6.87 -13.27
C ASN A 191 0.93 6.60 -11.99
N ASP A 192 1.36 7.22 -10.88
CA ASP A 192 0.70 7.08 -9.59
C ASP A 192 -0.64 7.83 -9.53
N PHE A 193 -0.75 8.93 -10.28
CA PHE A 193 -2.00 9.69 -10.43
C PHE A 193 -2.09 10.34 -11.81
N ARG A 194 -3.08 9.94 -12.63
CA ARG A 194 -3.26 10.46 -14.00
C ARG A 194 -1.99 10.31 -14.85
N ASN A 195 -1.34 11.43 -15.16
CA ASN A 195 -0.11 11.53 -15.92
C ASN A 195 1.12 11.77 -15.02
N ALA A 196 0.93 11.78 -13.70
CA ALA A 196 1.93 12.17 -12.72
C ALA A 196 2.51 10.98 -11.96
N ARG A 197 3.75 11.15 -11.50
CA ARG A 197 4.43 10.24 -10.57
C ARG A 197 4.80 10.98 -9.29
N TRP A 198 4.84 10.26 -8.18
CA TRP A 198 5.35 10.82 -6.93
C TRP A 198 6.79 11.31 -7.10
N GLY A 199 7.08 12.47 -6.55
CA GLY A 199 8.37 13.15 -6.71
C GLY A 199 8.51 14.01 -7.97
N ASP A 200 7.60 13.95 -8.95
CA ASP A 200 7.61 14.89 -10.07
C ASP A 200 7.53 16.35 -9.56
N SER A 201 8.27 17.25 -10.20
CA SER A 201 8.18 18.69 -9.94
C SER A 201 6.91 19.32 -10.50
N MET A 202 6.51 20.48 -9.97
CA MET A 202 5.35 21.21 -10.48
C MET A 202 5.48 21.52 -11.98
N SER A 203 6.68 21.90 -12.42
CA SER A 203 6.94 22.21 -13.83
C SER A 203 6.70 21.01 -14.75
N GLN A 204 7.12 19.81 -14.34
CA GLN A 204 6.88 18.56 -15.07
C GLN A 204 5.39 18.23 -15.13
N ILE A 205 4.65 18.41 -14.05
CA ILE A 205 3.21 18.15 -14.03
C ILE A 205 2.44 19.14 -14.92
N VAL A 206 2.80 20.42 -14.89
CA VAL A 206 2.21 21.45 -15.77
C VAL A 206 2.43 21.09 -17.24
N GLU A 207 3.64 20.65 -17.60
CA GLU A 207 3.95 20.20 -18.96
C GLU A 207 3.12 18.97 -19.36
N LYS A 208 3.02 17.95 -18.50
CA LYS A 208 2.27 16.71 -18.75
C LYS A 208 0.76 16.92 -18.84
N GLU A 209 0.19 17.82 -18.03
CA GLU A 209 -1.25 18.13 -18.06
C GLU A 209 -1.61 19.14 -19.15
N GLY A 210 -0.66 19.98 -19.58
CA GLY A 210 -0.87 20.99 -20.62
C GLY A 210 -1.90 22.06 -20.24
N ARG A 211 -2.12 22.28 -18.94
CA ARG A 211 -3.10 23.22 -18.39
C ARG A 211 -2.40 24.31 -17.59
N LYS A 212 -3.08 25.46 -17.46
CA LYS A 212 -2.58 26.56 -16.64
C LYS A 212 -2.91 26.30 -15.18
N ASN A 213 -2.07 26.80 -14.28
CA ASN A 213 -2.39 26.78 -12.86
C ASN A 213 -3.53 27.76 -12.58
N GLU A 214 -4.65 27.25 -12.08
CA GLU A 214 -5.83 28.01 -11.65
C GLU A 214 -5.84 28.22 -10.13
N TRP A 215 -4.82 27.74 -9.42
CA TRP A 215 -4.68 27.96 -7.98
C TRP A 215 -4.51 29.44 -7.69
N THR A 216 -5.48 30.02 -6.99
CA THR A 216 -5.49 31.44 -6.62
C THR A 216 -4.94 31.72 -5.23
N GLY A 217 -4.48 30.69 -4.51
CA GLY A 217 -3.72 30.82 -3.28
C GLY A 217 -4.54 31.33 -2.08
N GLN A 218 -4.79 30.44 -1.12
CA GLN A 218 -4.74 30.89 0.27
C GLN A 218 -3.27 30.95 0.70
N ILE A 219 -2.91 31.95 1.51
CA ILE A 219 -1.54 32.23 2.02
C ILE A 219 -0.88 31.01 2.69
N LEU A 220 -1.68 30.03 3.13
CA LEU A 220 -1.24 28.85 3.87
C LEU A 220 -0.70 27.70 3.00
N ASN A 221 -0.95 27.67 1.69
CA ASN A 221 -0.49 26.58 0.81
C ASN A 221 -0.02 27.14 -0.56
N PRO A 222 1.20 27.70 -0.64
CA PRO A 222 1.73 28.25 -1.90
C PRO A 222 2.07 27.16 -2.93
N ASN A 223 2.29 25.92 -2.49
CA ASN A 223 2.82 24.83 -3.32
C ASN A 223 1.72 23.93 -3.87
N VAL A 224 0.75 24.53 -4.56
CA VAL A 224 -0.38 23.81 -5.18
C VAL A 224 -0.52 24.19 -6.65
N TYR A 225 -0.68 23.16 -7.49
CA TYR A 225 -1.12 23.29 -8.87
C TYR A 225 -2.54 22.76 -8.98
N SER A 226 -3.46 23.54 -9.53
CA SER A 226 -4.85 23.11 -9.70
C SER A 226 -5.46 23.53 -11.03
N PHE A 227 -6.47 22.79 -11.47
CA PHE A 227 -7.33 23.14 -12.60
C PHE A 227 -8.68 22.41 -12.53
N SER A 228 -9.73 22.97 -13.13
CA SER A 228 -11.03 22.30 -13.23
C SER A 228 -11.06 21.21 -14.32
N SER A 229 -11.79 20.12 -14.05
CA SER A 229 -11.93 18.94 -14.90
C SER A 229 -13.25 18.21 -14.64
N SER A 230 -13.38 16.99 -15.17
CA SER A 230 -14.49 16.09 -14.88
C SER A 230 -14.01 14.64 -14.78
N VAL A 231 -14.54 13.90 -13.82
CA VAL A 231 -14.31 12.46 -13.61
C VAL A 231 -15.66 11.78 -13.40
N ALA A 232 -15.91 10.64 -14.05
CA ALA A 232 -17.18 9.92 -13.98
C ALA A 232 -18.42 10.83 -14.24
N ASN A 233 -18.31 11.71 -15.25
CA ASN A 233 -19.31 12.72 -15.60
C ASN A 233 -19.67 13.74 -14.48
N LYS A 234 -18.83 13.85 -13.45
CA LYS A 234 -18.97 14.81 -12.35
C LYS A 234 -17.88 15.87 -12.45
N LEU A 235 -18.24 17.12 -12.24
CA LEU A 235 -17.29 18.25 -12.26
C LEU A 235 -16.41 18.19 -11.01
N CYS A 236 -15.11 18.38 -11.17
CA CYS A 236 -14.18 18.41 -10.07
C CYS A 236 -13.00 19.34 -10.36
N ASP A 237 -12.40 19.86 -9.31
CA ASP A 237 -11.07 20.43 -9.39
C ASP A 237 -10.03 19.33 -9.16
N VAL A 238 -8.98 19.35 -9.97
CA VAL A 238 -7.81 18.50 -9.81
C VAL A 238 -6.75 19.32 -9.10
N LEU A 239 -6.24 18.84 -7.98
CA LEU A 239 -5.21 19.51 -7.18
C LEU A 239 -3.99 18.61 -7.05
N TYR A 240 -2.81 19.20 -7.17
CA TYR A 240 -1.51 18.58 -6.94
C TYR A 240 -0.80 19.37 -5.84
N PHE A 241 -0.31 18.68 -4.81
CA PHE A 241 0.35 19.27 -3.66
C PHE A 241 1.82 18.88 -3.65
N PHE A 242 2.68 19.89 -3.49
CA PHE A 242 4.12 19.73 -3.54
C PHE A 242 4.75 20.07 -2.19
N THR A 243 5.86 19.40 -1.85
CA THR A 243 6.71 19.79 -0.73
C THR A 243 7.37 21.15 -0.97
N SER A 244 8.02 21.69 0.06
CA SER A 244 8.87 22.89 -0.07
C SER A 244 10.00 22.72 -1.09
N ASP A 245 10.48 21.49 -1.28
CA ASP A 245 11.51 21.12 -2.25
C ASP A 245 10.96 20.71 -3.64
N ASP A 246 9.72 21.12 -3.96
CA ASP A 246 9.08 20.90 -5.27
C ASP A 246 8.94 19.43 -5.68
N LYS A 247 8.54 18.58 -4.73
CA LYS A 247 8.21 17.16 -5.01
C LYS A 247 6.72 16.91 -4.87
N LEU A 248 6.10 16.28 -5.86
CA LEU A 248 4.71 15.85 -5.77
C LEU A 248 4.55 14.76 -4.70
N VAL A 249 3.66 15.01 -3.73
CA VAL A 249 3.42 14.07 -2.61
C VAL A 249 1.97 13.65 -2.48
N ARG A 250 1.06 14.42 -3.08
CA ARG A 250 -0.37 14.19 -2.99
C ARG A 250 -1.10 14.82 -4.16
N ALA A 251 -2.16 14.17 -4.62
CA ALA A 251 -3.09 14.72 -5.58
C ALA A 251 -4.54 14.45 -5.15
N LYS A 252 -5.48 15.28 -5.63
CA LYS A 252 -6.88 15.21 -5.21
C LYS A 252 -7.82 15.53 -6.35
N TYR A 253 -8.91 14.76 -6.45
CA TYR A 253 -10.13 15.19 -7.09
C TYR A 253 -11.05 15.77 -6.03
N TYR A 254 -11.37 17.05 -6.14
CA TYR A 254 -12.33 17.73 -5.27
C TYR A 254 -13.60 18.00 -6.07
N PHE A 255 -14.67 17.25 -5.79
CA PHE A 255 -15.88 17.33 -6.60
C PHE A 255 -16.70 18.57 -6.24
N THR A 256 -17.21 19.23 -7.27
CA THR A 256 -17.97 20.48 -7.13
C THR A 256 -19.46 20.24 -7.42
N ASN A 257 -20.31 21.12 -6.93
CA ASN A 257 -21.77 21.06 -7.13
C ASN A 257 -22.45 19.79 -6.59
N ILE A 258 -21.95 19.24 -5.48
CA ILE A 258 -22.57 18.11 -4.82
C ILE A 258 -23.83 18.57 -4.07
N SER A 259 -24.97 17.95 -4.36
CA SER A 259 -26.25 18.25 -3.71
C SER A 259 -26.46 17.42 -2.46
N VAL A 260 -27.27 17.93 -1.53
CA VAL A 260 -27.67 17.21 -0.31
C VAL A 260 -28.35 15.88 -0.66
N ASP A 261 -29.26 15.89 -1.63
CA ASP A 261 -30.04 14.69 -1.99
C ASP A 261 -29.23 13.66 -2.78
N GLY A 262 -28.19 14.10 -3.50
CA GLY A 262 -27.39 13.27 -4.41
C GLY A 262 -26.05 12.80 -3.84
N CYS A 263 -25.57 13.37 -2.74
CA CYS A 263 -24.21 13.14 -2.25
C CYS A 263 -23.91 11.68 -1.93
N ILE A 264 -24.89 10.96 -1.35
CA ILE A 264 -24.74 9.55 -0.99
C ILE A 264 -24.66 8.67 -2.24
N SER A 265 -25.48 8.95 -3.26
CA SER A 265 -25.42 8.20 -4.52
C SER A 265 -24.12 8.47 -5.27
N ASP A 266 -23.67 9.72 -5.30
CA ASP A 266 -22.41 10.10 -5.96
C ASP A 266 -21.21 9.42 -5.30
N TYR A 267 -21.17 9.40 -3.96
CA TYR A 267 -20.15 8.69 -3.21
C TYR A 267 -20.14 7.19 -3.54
N LYS A 268 -21.31 6.53 -3.48
CA LYS A 268 -21.41 5.08 -3.75
C LYS A 268 -21.02 4.73 -5.18
N GLU A 269 -21.39 5.55 -6.15
CA GLU A 269 -20.99 5.37 -7.55
C GLU A 269 -19.47 5.45 -7.71
N LEU A 270 -18.84 6.46 -7.12
CA LEU A 270 -17.38 6.61 -7.16
C LEU A 270 -16.66 5.47 -6.43
N VAL A 271 -17.16 5.02 -5.27
CA VAL A 271 -16.62 3.85 -4.56
C VAL A 271 -16.72 2.61 -5.44
N SER A 272 -17.85 2.39 -6.13
CA SER A 272 -18.01 1.26 -7.04
C SER A 272 -16.98 1.29 -8.17
N LEU A 273 -16.81 2.45 -8.83
CA LEU A 273 -15.84 2.62 -9.92
C LEU A 273 -14.39 2.47 -9.45
N LEU A 274 -14.06 2.98 -8.25
CA LEU A 274 -12.75 2.78 -7.65
C LEU A 274 -12.52 1.32 -7.29
N SER A 275 -13.56 0.62 -6.81
CA SER A 275 -13.47 -0.79 -6.46
C SER A 275 -13.32 -1.70 -7.69
N GLU A 276 -13.93 -1.35 -8.82
CA GLU A 276 -13.69 -2.02 -10.10
C GLU A 276 -12.22 -1.90 -10.54
N LYS A 277 -11.58 -0.76 -10.21
CA LYS A 277 -10.19 -0.48 -10.62
C LYS A 277 -9.15 -0.99 -9.63
N TYR A 278 -9.41 -0.89 -8.32
CA TYR A 278 -8.43 -1.10 -7.25
C TYR A 278 -8.87 -2.15 -6.22
N GLY A 279 -9.90 -2.94 -6.53
CA GLY A 279 -10.40 -4.01 -5.66
C GLY A 279 -11.19 -3.53 -4.45
N VAL A 280 -11.33 -4.40 -3.44
CA VAL A 280 -12.25 -4.15 -2.32
C VAL A 280 -11.66 -3.10 -1.36
N PRO A 281 -12.39 -2.01 -1.04
CA PRO A 281 -11.93 -1.02 -0.07
C PRO A 281 -12.03 -1.53 1.37
N GLY A 282 -11.23 -0.92 2.23
CA GLY A 282 -11.63 -0.77 3.63
C GLY A 282 -12.61 0.40 3.75
N GLU A 283 -13.71 0.22 4.49
CA GLU A 283 -14.76 1.24 4.65
C GLU A 283 -14.96 1.63 6.10
N SER A 284 -15.26 2.91 6.33
CA SER A 284 -15.61 3.42 7.65
C SER A 284 -16.73 4.46 7.55
N VAL A 285 -17.68 4.35 8.47
CA VAL A 285 -18.78 5.32 8.62
C VAL A 285 -18.69 5.92 10.01
N HIS A 286 -18.54 7.24 10.06
CA HIS A 286 -18.36 7.98 11.31
C HIS A 286 -19.58 8.85 11.59
N TRP A 287 -20.12 8.71 12.81
CA TRP A 287 -21.12 9.61 13.38
C TRP A 287 -20.46 10.47 14.45
N SER A 288 -20.57 11.79 14.34
CA SER A 288 -19.99 12.72 15.33
C SER A 288 -20.57 12.52 16.74
N ASP A 289 -21.85 12.13 16.80
CA ASP A 289 -22.51 11.66 18.01
C ASP A 289 -23.31 10.37 17.67
N PRO A 290 -22.86 9.20 18.17
CA PRO A 290 -23.53 7.92 17.92
C PRO A 290 -25.00 7.84 18.36
N SER A 291 -25.45 8.74 19.24
CA SER A 291 -26.85 8.79 19.69
C SER A 291 -27.81 9.25 18.59
N TYR A 292 -27.33 10.04 17.62
CA TYR A 292 -28.10 10.50 16.46
C TYR A 292 -28.39 9.39 15.45
N ALA A 293 -27.59 8.32 15.44
CA ALA A 293 -27.79 7.18 14.54
C ALA A 293 -29.15 6.48 14.73
N ARG A 294 -29.84 6.71 15.86
CA ARG A 294 -31.17 6.18 16.17
C ARG A 294 -32.33 7.08 15.71
N TYR A 295 -32.06 8.33 15.38
CA TYR A 295 -33.06 9.33 14.98
C TYR A 295 -32.94 9.74 13.51
N ARG A 296 -32.31 8.88 12.68
CA ARG A 296 -31.91 9.18 11.30
C ARG A 296 -32.94 10.02 10.56
N THR A 297 -32.52 11.21 10.16
CA THR A 297 -33.17 11.95 9.07
C THR A 297 -32.65 11.43 7.72
N GLU A 298 -32.91 12.14 6.62
CA GLU A 298 -32.35 11.84 5.31
C GLU A 298 -30.81 11.90 5.37
N GLU A 299 -30.11 10.82 5.00
CA GLU A 299 -28.65 10.66 5.23
C GLU A 299 -27.81 11.81 4.65
N GLY A 300 -28.23 12.37 3.51
CA GLY A 300 -27.58 13.53 2.91
C GLY A 300 -27.60 14.78 3.79
N TYR A 301 -28.67 14.99 4.55
CA TYR A 301 -28.80 16.12 5.48
C TYR A 301 -27.88 15.95 6.71
N GLU A 302 -27.70 14.71 7.17
CA GLU A 302 -26.76 14.41 8.26
C GLU A 302 -25.31 14.62 7.82
N VAL A 303 -24.99 14.29 6.56
CA VAL A 303 -23.69 14.64 5.96
C VAL A 303 -23.55 16.15 5.91
N TYR A 304 -24.51 16.86 5.32
CA TYR A 304 -24.50 18.33 5.23
C TYR A 304 -24.32 19.02 6.59
N SER A 305 -24.94 18.48 7.63
CA SER A 305 -24.87 19.00 9.00
C SER A 305 -23.56 18.65 9.73
N GLY A 306 -22.67 17.87 9.10
CA GLY A 306 -21.40 17.43 9.68
C GLY A 306 -21.53 16.29 10.71
N HIS A 307 -22.72 15.69 10.84
CA HIS A 307 -22.95 14.59 11.78
C HIS A 307 -22.51 13.25 11.23
N LEU A 308 -22.54 13.09 9.91
CA LEU A 308 -22.23 11.85 9.23
C LEU A 308 -21.08 12.04 8.25
N SER A 309 -20.14 11.11 8.26
CA SER A 309 -19.04 11.05 7.29
C SER A 309 -18.82 9.63 6.82
N TYR A 310 -18.48 9.50 5.54
CA TYR A 310 -18.11 8.23 4.91
C TYR A 310 -16.67 8.30 4.43
N TRP A 311 -15.97 7.19 4.59
CA TRP A 311 -14.62 6.99 4.12
C TRP A 311 -14.50 5.61 3.49
N ALA A 312 -13.81 5.54 2.36
CA ALA A 312 -13.30 4.30 1.83
C ALA A 312 -11.85 4.50 1.40
N TYR A 313 -11.02 3.47 1.61
CA TYR A 313 -9.59 3.55 1.34
C TYR A 313 -9.09 2.31 0.61
N TRP A 314 -8.08 2.52 -0.23
CA TRP A 314 -7.37 1.50 -0.98
C TRP A 314 -5.86 1.75 -0.86
N SER A 315 -5.10 0.66 -0.81
CA SER A 315 -3.64 0.68 -0.93
C SER A 315 -3.25 -0.19 -2.13
N PRO A 316 -3.48 0.27 -3.37
CA PRO A 316 -3.24 -0.53 -4.58
C PRO A 316 -1.76 -0.85 -4.79
N SER A 317 -0.86 -0.08 -4.17
CA SER A 317 0.57 -0.37 -4.14
C SER A 317 1.16 0.17 -2.84
N PHE A 318 2.41 -0.22 -2.57
CA PHE A 318 3.23 0.34 -1.49
C PHE A 318 3.62 1.81 -1.70
N ARG A 319 3.38 2.38 -2.89
CA ARG A 319 3.70 3.79 -3.19
C ARG A 319 2.53 4.73 -2.93
N THR A 320 1.31 4.21 -3.01
CA THR A 320 0.11 5.04 -3.15
C THR A 320 -1.00 4.55 -2.23
N GLU A 321 -1.47 5.46 -1.39
CA GLU A 321 -2.75 5.33 -0.70
C GLU A 321 -3.81 6.15 -1.44
N ILE A 322 -5.03 5.62 -1.47
CA ILE A 322 -6.20 6.28 -2.05
C ILE A 322 -7.27 6.35 -0.97
N VAL A 323 -7.82 7.54 -0.76
CA VAL A 323 -8.92 7.76 0.18
C VAL A 323 -10.02 8.54 -0.52
N ILE A 324 -11.24 8.00 -0.54
CA ILE A 324 -12.44 8.78 -0.86
C ILE A 324 -13.15 9.15 0.43
N SER A 325 -13.58 10.41 0.52
CA SER A 325 -14.26 10.95 1.69
C SER A 325 -15.51 11.71 1.28
N LEU A 326 -16.60 11.49 2.01
CA LEU A 326 -17.80 12.31 1.98
C LEU A 326 -18.08 12.85 3.38
N ARG A 327 -18.06 14.17 3.56
CA ARG A 327 -18.30 14.83 4.85
C ARG A 327 -18.91 16.22 4.69
N GLY A 328 -19.63 16.71 5.70
CA GLY A 328 -20.02 18.11 5.80
C GLY A 328 -18.99 18.95 6.53
N GLU A 329 -18.70 20.15 6.03
CA GLU A 329 -17.88 21.15 6.70
C GLU A 329 -18.41 22.55 6.33
N ASP A 330 -18.61 23.42 7.32
CA ASP A 330 -19.07 24.81 7.14
C ASP A 330 -20.35 24.98 6.29
N GLY A 331 -21.29 24.02 6.37
CA GLY A 331 -22.53 24.06 5.59
C GLY A 331 -22.34 23.74 4.11
N LEU A 332 -21.26 23.03 3.76
CA LEU A 332 -21.00 22.50 2.43
C LEU A 332 -20.73 20.99 2.50
N ILE A 333 -21.12 20.29 1.44
CA ILE A 333 -20.78 18.88 1.26
C ILE A 333 -19.45 18.78 0.54
N ASN A 334 -18.50 18.10 1.17
CA ASN A 334 -17.18 17.81 0.64
C ASN A 334 -17.13 16.34 0.20
N LEU A 335 -17.11 16.12 -1.11
CA LEU A 335 -16.80 14.84 -1.71
C LEU A 335 -15.45 14.94 -2.42
N ALA A 336 -14.51 14.09 -2.05
CA ALA A 336 -13.18 14.12 -2.66
C ALA A 336 -12.52 12.75 -2.69
N ILE A 337 -11.67 12.53 -3.69
CA ILE A 337 -10.76 11.38 -3.77
C ILE A 337 -9.34 11.92 -3.69
N GLU A 338 -8.59 11.46 -2.70
CA GLU A 338 -7.21 11.82 -2.44
C GLU A 338 -6.30 10.63 -2.77
N TYR A 339 -5.20 10.92 -3.45
CA TYR A 339 -4.10 9.99 -3.72
C TYR A 339 -2.87 10.55 -3.03
N SER A 340 -2.19 9.76 -2.20
CA SER A 340 -1.03 10.19 -1.42
C SER A 340 0.14 9.24 -1.58
N SER A 341 1.35 9.81 -1.62
CA SER A 341 2.58 9.03 -1.62
C SER A 341 2.87 8.46 -0.23
N CYS A 342 2.93 7.14 -0.10
CA CYS A 342 3.36 6.48 1.14
C CYS A 342 4.83 6.79 1.49
N MET A 343 5.63 7.16 0.49
CA MET A 343 7.07 7.42 0.63
C MET A 343 7.36 8.83 1.13
N HIS A 344 6.61 9.81 0.63
CA HIS A 344 6.84 11.22 0.92
C HIS A 344 5.85 11.81 1.93
N GLU A 345 4.92 11.00 2.47
CA GLU A 345 3.90 11.51 3.39
C GLU A 345 4.51 12.09 4.67
N GLN A 346 5.60 11.48 5.16
CA GLN A 346 6.29 11.93 6.37
C GLN A 346 6.99 13.29 6.14
N GLU A 347 7.71 13.44 5.03
CA GLU A 347 8.29 14.73 4.60
C GLU A 347 7.19 15.80 4.50
N ALA A 348 6.05 15.45 3.91
CA ALA A 348 4.90 16.33 3.78
C ALA A 348 4.23 16.67 5.13
N LYS A 349 4.22 15.75 6.10
CA LYS A 349 3.74 15.99 7.47
C LYS A 349 4.66 16.98 8.18
N GLU A 350 5.98 16.82 8.06
CA GLU A 350 6.95 17.74 8.65
C GLU A 350 6.87 19.16 8.05
N ASP A 351 6.75 19.26 6.73
CA ASP A 351 6.60 20.56 6.05
C ASP A 351 5.32 21.30 6.50
N ARG A 352 4.21 20.57 6.67
CA ARG A 352 2.95 21.14 7.20
C ARG A 352 3.10 21.65 8.63
N LEU A 353 3.84 20.94 9.48
CA LEU A 353 4.10 21.35 10.86
C LEU A 353 5.07 22.53 10.94
N ARG A 354 5.97 22.70 9.97
CA ARG A 354 6.87 23.87 9.89
C ARG A 354 6.17 25.12 9.37
N GLY A 355 5.03 24.97 8.68
CA GLY A 355 4.21 26.06 8.14
C GLY A 355 3.08 26.56 9.06
N LEU A 356 2.86 25.93 10.21
CA LEU A 356 2.00 26.38 11.31
C LEU A 356 2.83 27.10 12.36
#